data_AF-Q09F21-F1
#
_entry.id   AF-Q09F21-F1
#
_cell.length_a   1.000
_cell.length_b   1.000
_cell.length_c   1.000
_cell.angle_alpha   90.00
_cell.angle_beta   90.00
_cell.angle_gamma   90.00
#
_symmetry.space_group_name_H-M   'P 1'
#
loop_
_entity.id
_entity.type
_entity.pdbx_description
1 polymer ?
#
loop_
_entity_poly.entity_id
_entity_poly.type
_entity_poly.pdbx_seq_one_letter_code
_entity_poly.pdbx_strand_id
1 'polypeptide(L)' 'MPYFVLLFKILIFCVIAIATRGTLPRYRFDQFTQLNWKHFIYIWLGFFNVYFII' A
#
# COMPACT_ATOMS: atom_id res chain seq x y z
N MET A 1 3.04 -1.27 27.33
CA MET A 1 1.75 -0.77 26.81
C MET A 1 1.69 -0.92 25.28
N PRO A 2 1.62 -2.15 24.75
CA PRO A 2 1.71 -2.42 23.29
C PRO A 2 0.53 -1.84 22.48
N TYR A 3 -0.64 -1.71 23.10
CA TYR A 3 -1.85 -1.17 22.46
C TYR A 3 -1.74 0.30 22.07
N PHE A 4 -1.00 1.10 22.84
CA PHE A 4 -0.79 2.53 22.54
C PHE A 4 0.08 2.72 21.30
N VAL A 5 1.08 1.85 21.09
CA VAL A 5 1.93 1.87 19.89
C VAL A 5 1.13 1.49 18.65
N LEU A 6 0.23 0.50 18.78
CA LEU A 6 -0.66 0.09 17.71
C LEU A 6 -1.66 1.20 17.35
N LEU A 7 -2.29 1.84 18.34
CA LEU A 7 -3.18 2.99 18.13
C LEU A 7 -2.46 4.14 17.42
N PHE A 8 -1.23 4.47 17.83
CA PHE A 8 -0.45 5.52 17.19
C PHE A 8 -0.14 5.21 15.72
N LYS A 9 0.23 3.97 15.40
CA LYS A 9 0.44 3.53 14.01
C LYS A 9 -0.84 3.67 13.19
N ILE A 10 -1.99 3.26 13.73
CA ILE A 10 -3.29 3.38 13.04
C ILE A 10 -3.61 4.84 12.76
N LEU A 11 -3.41 5.74 13.72
CA LEU A 11 -3.64 7.17 13.51
C LEU A 11 -2.79 7.73 12.37
N ILE A 12 -1.50 7.35 12.30
CA ILE A 12 -0.63 7.73 11.18
C ILE A 12 -1.19 7.23 9.84
N PHE A 13 -1.61 5.96 9.76
CA PHE A 13 -2.20 5.40 8.54
C PHE A 13 -3.50 6.12 8.14
N CYS A 14 -4.34 6.51 9.10
CA CYS A 14 -5.55 7.29 8.84
C CYS A 14 -5.21 8.67 8.25
N VAL A 15 -4.22 9.37 8.81
CA VAL A 15 -3.77 10.68 8.28
C VAL A 15 -3.27 10.53 6.84
N ILE A 16 -2.46 9.51 6.55
CA ILE A 16 -1.98 9.22 5.20
C ILE A 16 -3.13 8.90 4.25
N ALA A 17 -4.13 8.13 4.68
CA ALA A 17 -5.30 7.79 3.86
C ALA A 17 -6.14 9.03 3.50
N ILE A 18 -6.29 9.97 4.44
CA ILE A 18 -6.98 11.24 4.18
C ILE A 18 -6.16 12.11 3.21
N ALA A 19 -4.85 12.22 3.44
CA ALA A 19 -3.96 12.98 2.57
C ALA A 19 -3.91 12.45 1.14
N THR A 20 -3.86 11.11 0.96
CA THR A 20 -3.89 10.48 -0.36
C THR A 20 -5.21 10.71 -1.10
N ARG A 21 -6.35 10.73 -0.39
CA ARG A 21 -7.65 11.09 -0.97
C ARG A 21 -7.72 12.53 -1.48
N GLY A 22 -7.04 13.47 -0.81
CA GLY A 22 -7.03 14.88 -1.20
C GLY A 22 -6.03 15.22 -2.32
N THR A 23 -4.99 14.40 -2.49
CA THR A 23 -3.88 14.68 -3.42
C THR A 23 -3.96 13.90 -4.72
N LEU A 24 -4.53 12.70 -4.72
CA LEU A 24 -4.63 11.88 -5.93
C LEU A 24 -5.95 12.09 -6.67
N PRO A 25 -5.92 12.27 -8.01
CA PRO A 25 -7.14 12.26 -8.82
C PRO A 25 -7.78 10.87 -8.84
N ARG A 26 -9.08 10.81 -9.15
CA ARG A 26 -9.81 9.54 -9.24
C ARG A 26 -9.27 8.69 -10.39
N TYR A 27 -8.78 7.49 -10.08
CA TYR A 27 -8.39 6.50 -11.08
C TYR A 27 -9.60 5.85 -11.74
N ARG A 28 -9.53 5.64 -13.05
CA ARG A 28 -10.48 4.79 -13.78
C ARG A 28 -10.21 3.31 -13.47
N PHE A 29 -11.26 2.49 -13.47
CA PHE A 29 -11.16 1.07 -13.15
C PHE A 29 -10.09 0.34 -14.00
N ASP A 30 -10.02 0.63 -15.30
CA ASP A 30 -9.00 0.07 -16.19
C ASP A 30 -7.57 0.45 -15.77
N GLN A 31 -7.36 1.67 -15.30
CA GLN A 31 -6.05 2.15 -14.85
C GLN A 31 -5.65 1.50 -13.53
N PHE A 32 -6.61 1.27 -12.63
CA PHE A 32 -6.37 0.55 -11.39
C PHE A 32 -5.94 -0.90 -11.67
N THR A 33 -6.65 -1.60 -12.57
CA THR A 33 -6.28 -2.97 -12.96
C THR A 33 -4.90 -3.02 -13.60
N GLN A 34 -4.57 -2.07 -14.49
CA GLN A 34 -3.24 -1.98 -15.07
C GLN A 34 -2.14 -1.69 -14.05
N LEU A 35 -2.39 -0.83 -13.05
CA LEU A 35 -1.41 -0.55 -12.00
C LEU A 35 -1.11 -1.80 -11.17
N ASN A 36 -2.15 -2.54 -10.78
CA ASN A 36 -2.02 -3.78 -10.00
C ASN A 36 -1.26 -4.87 -10.78
N TRP A 37 -1.66 -5.11 -12.03
CA TRP A 37 -1.09 -6.17 -12.86
C TRP A 37 0.26 -5.83 -13.50
N LYS A 38 0.59 -4.55 -13.69
CA LYS A 38 1.87 -4.17 -14.34
C LYS A 38 2.94 -3.70 -13.37
N HIS A 39 2.59 -3.26 -12.17
CA HIS A 39 3.58 -2.71 -11.23
C HIS A 39 3.58 -3.49 -9.92
N PHE A 40 2.41 -3.62 -9.28
CA PHE A 40 2.36 -4.29 -7.99
C PHE A 40 2.77 -5.76 -8.08
N ILE A 41 2.30 -6.51 -9.10
CA ILE A 41 2.62 -7.94 -9.21
C ILE A 41 4.13 -8.23 -9.27
N TYR A 42 4.92 -7.40 -9.95
CA TYR A 42 6.37 -7.59 -10.05
C TYR A 42 7.07 -7.27 -8.74
N ILE A 43 6.60 -6.27 -8.00
CA ILE A 43 7.11 -5.96 -6.66
C ILE A 43 6.84 -7.13 -5.71
N TRP A 44 5.62 -7.69 -5.75
CA TRP A 44 5.25 -8.85 -4.94
C TRP A 44 6.05 -10.11 -5.30
N LEU A 45 6.23 -10.39 -6.60
CA LEU A 45 7.04 -11.53 -7.06
C LEU A 45 8.52 -11.37 -6.68
N GLY A 46 9.08 -10.17 -6.80
CA GLY A 46 10.45 -9.88 -6.35
C GLY A 46 10.63 -10.10 -4.85
N PHE A 47 9.69 -9.62 -4.04
CA PHE A 47 9.70 -9.85 -2.59
C PHE A 47 9.57 -11.34 -2.25
N PHE A 48 8.65 -12.05 -2.90
CA PHE A 48 8.48 -13.50 -2.71
C PHE A 48 9.77 -14.27 -3.03
N ASN A 49 10.46 -13.91 -4.10
CA ASN A 49 11.72 -14.55 -4.50
C ASN A 49 12.84 -14.30 -3.47
N VAL A 50 12.98 -13.06 -2.98
CA VAL A 50 13.96 -12.72 -1.94
C VAL A 50 13.69 -13.49 -0.63
N TYR A 51 12.43 -13.61 -0.23
CA TYR A 51 12.05 -14.37 0.97
C TYR A 51 12.18 -15.89 0.83
N PHE A 52 12.16 -16.43 -0.39
CA PHE A 52 12.36 -17.86 -0.61
C PHE A 52 13.84 -18.24 -0.70
N ILE A 53 14.69 -17.28 -1.08
CA ILE A 53 16.16 -17.46 -1.20
C ILE A 53 16.87 -17.32 0.15
N ILE A 54 16.33 -16.51 1.07
CA ILE A 54 16.82 -16.30 2.45
C ILE A 54 16.18 -17.33 3.38
#